data_AF-A0A9W9MD55-F1
#
_entry.id   AF-A0A9W9MD55-F1
#
_cell.length_a   1.000
_cell.length_b   1.000
_cell.length_c   1.000
_cell.angle_alpha   90.00
_cell.angle_beta   90.00
_cell.angle_gamma   90.00
#
_symmetry.space_group_name_H-M   'P 1'
#
loop_
_entity.id
_entity.type
_entity.pdbx_description
1 polymer ?
#
loop_
_entity_poly.entity_id
_entity_poly.type
_entity_poly.pdbx_seq_one_letter_code
_entity_poly.pdbx_strand_id
1 'polypeptide(L)'
;MPPDGSTFTALNLPPTFELPQCMEYFTLRAGPNTDLWRKPPNGETSTAPIVFTSLRHPFVVAEVTVSADWEMEWDQGGLVIFAGAAPQSFSSEVDGPPFRTAPRSPCKWVKAGMEFSSGTVNASSVSATADGADWCLSPLAQSAQTGLGIHSLRIKLERVGYALWIWYQVPSASPFALSPGAVGNTWKKLREVTWFFYGVEDKFVHVGVYASRPMGMSRGGTMWDAMHGMTLDTSLPTGSADGLVVEFEDLEIF
;
A
#
# COMPACT_ATOMS: atom_id res chain seq x y z
N MET A 1 -7.44 -15.62 12.40
CA MET A 1 -7.71 -16.62 11.32
C MET A 1 -7.81 -15.82 10.04
N PRO A 2 -7.04 -16.15 9.01
CA PRO A 2 -7.01 -15.35 7.80
C PRO A 2 -8.40 -15.29 7.15
N PRO A 3 -8.78 -14.14 6.58
CA PRO A 3 -10.04 -14.01 5.85
C PRO A 3 -10.17 -14.98 4.67
N ASP A 4 -11.40 -15.38 4.35
CA ASP A 4 -11.73 -16.14 3.15
C ASP A 4 -11.61 -15.23 1.91
N GLY A 5 -10.82 -15.63 0.92
CA GLY A 5 -10.56 -14.84 -0.28
C GLY A 5 -11.80 -14.59 -1.15
N SER A 6 -12.85 -15.42 -1.05
CA SER A 6 -14.13 -15.21 -1.74
C SER A 6 -14.87 -13.94 -1.29
N THR A 7 -14.47 -13.37 -0.15
CA THR A 7 -15.01 -12.10 0.37
C THR A 7 -14.30 -10.86 -0.18
N PHE A 8 -13.26 -11.04 -0.99
CA PHE A 8 -12.45 -9.96 -1.56
C PHE A 8 -12.81 -9.67 -3.02
N THR A 9 -12.50 -8.45 -3.42
CA THR A 9 -12.62 -7.93 -4.78
C THR A 9 -11.24 -7.46 -5.24
N ALA A 10 -10.84 -7.91 -6.42
CA ALA A 10 -9.65 -7.44 -7.10
C ALA A 10 -9.96 -6.17 -7.91
N LEU A 11 -9.09 -5.16 -7.82
CA LEU A 11 -9.17 -3.91 -8.54
C LEU A 11 -7.81 -3.63 -9.21
N ASN A 12 -7.84 -3.18 -10.47
CA ASN A 12 -6.64 -2.93 -11.28
C ASN A 12 -5.69 -4.14 -11.41
N LEU A 13 -6.25 -5.35 -11.39
CA LEU A 13 -5.52 -6.60 -11.58
C LEU A 13 -5.92 -7.25 -12.91
N PRO A 14 -5.04 -8.07 -13.53
CA PRO A 14 -5.37 -8.79 -14.75
C PRO A 14 -6.62 -9.67 -14.58
N PRO A 15 -7.41 -9.90 -15.63
CA PRO A 15 -8.56 -10.81 -15.56
C PRO A 15 -8.20 -12.26 -15.19
N THR A 16 -6.92 -12.63 -15.34
CA THR A 16 -6.37 -13.94 -14.98
C THR A 16 -5.92 -14.03 -13.52
N PHE A 17 -6.00 -12.93 -12.76
CA PHE A 17 -5.65 -12.94 -11.34
C PHE A 17 -6.73 -13.68 -10.55
N GLU A 18 -6.31 -14.68 -9.80
CA GLU A 18 -7.18 -15.45 -8.90
C GLU A 18 -6.79 -15.16 -7.46
N LEU A 19 -7.80 -14.92 -6.63
CA LEU A 19 -7.60 -14.76 -5.19
C LEU A 19 -7.33 -16.12 -4.55
N PRO A 20 -6.41 -16.21 -3.57
CA PRO A 20 -6.23 -17.44 -2.82
C PRO A 20 -7.51 -17.76 -2.04
N GLN A 21 -7.77 -19.04 -1.76
CA GLN A 21 -8.92 -19.43 -0.94
C GLN A 21 -8.85 -18.83 0.48
N CYS A 22 -7.63 -18.74 1.03
CA CYS A 22 -7.33 -18.22 2.35
C CYS A 22 -6.30 -17.09 2.20
N MET A 23 -6.54 -15.93 2.80
CA MET A 23 -5.67 -14.76 2.69
C MET A 23 -4.45 -14.83 3.63
N GLU A 24 -3.86 -16.01 3.80
CA GLU A 24 -2.70 -16.25 4.68
C GLU A 24 -1.39 -15.80 4.05
N TYR A 25 -1.20 -16.11 2.77
CA TYR A 25 -0.06 -15.69 1.97
C TYR A 25 -0.48 -15.51 0.51
N PHE A 26 -0.13 -14.38 -0.10
CA PHE A 26 -0.32 -14.13 -1.52
C PHE A 26 0.56 -12.98 -2.01
N THR A 27 0.63 -12.80 -3.33
CA THR A 27 1.40 -11.72 -3.94
C THR A 27 0.53 -10.83 -4.80
N LEU A 28 0.84 -9.54 -4.82
CA LEU A 28 0.35 -8.60 -5.83
C LEU A 28 1.51 -8.11 -6.69
N ARG A 29 1.27 -8.06 -7.99
CA ARG A 29 2.23 -7.54 -8.96
C ARG A 29 1.80 -6.17 -9.45
N ALA A 30 2.63 -5.17 -9.22
CA ALA A 30 2.43 -3.81 -9.72
C ALA A 30 3.35 -3.52 -10.91
N GLY A 31 2.73 -3.29 -12.07
CA GLY A 31 3.44 -2.81 -13.25
C GLY A 31 3.85 -1.34 -13.12
N PRO A 32 4.68 -0.82 -14.05
CA PRO A 32 5.04 0.59 -14.07
C PRO A 32 3.81 1.51 -14.23
N ASN A 33 3.93 2.75 -13.77
CA ASN A 33 2.87 3.77 -13.81
C ASN A 33 1.60 3.40 -13.01
N THR A 34 1.75 2.63 -11.94
CA THR A 34 0.65 2.32 -11.02
C THR A 34 0.75 3.20 -9.77
N ASP A 35 -0.35 3.88 -9.40
CA ASP A 35 -0.41 4.72 -8.20
C ASP A 35 -1.84 4.83 -7.62
N LEU A 36 -1.91 5.19 -6.35
CA LEU A 36 -3.11 5.67 -5.67
C LEU A 36 -2.78 7.03 -5.06
N TRP A 37 -3.23 8.11 -5.70
CA TRP A 37 -2.90 9.48 -5.31
C TRP A 37 -4.01 10.46 -5.66
N ARG A 38 -4.15 11.50 -4.83
CA ARG A 38 -5.10 12.60 -5.09
C ARG A 38 -4.36 13.94 -5.08
N LYS A 39 -4.30 14.57 -6.25
CA LYS A 39 -3.69 15.89 -6.48
C LYS A 39 -4.78 16.98 -6.54
N PRO A 40 -4.69 18.05 -5.73
CA PRO A 40 -5.58 19.19 -5.86
C PRO A 40 -5.42 19.89 -7.23
N PRO A 41 -6.47 20.49 -7.82
CA PRO A 41 -7.85 20.55 -7.31
C PRO A 41 -8.72 19.33 -7.67
N ASN A 42 -8.44 18.59 -8.74
CA ASN A 42 -9.32 17.50 -9.22
C ASN A 42 -8.56 16.29 -9.83
N GLY A 43 -7.26 16.14 -9.57
CA GLY A 43 -6.49 15.01 -10.06
C GLY A 43 -6.65 13.79 -9.16
N GLU A 44 -7.12 12.67 -9.69
CA GLU A 44 -7.15 11.40 -8.98
C GLU A 44 -6.56 10.30 -9.87
N THR A 45 -5.57 9.61 -9.30
CA THR A 45 -4.96 8.40 -9.86
C THR A 45 -5.32 7.24 -8.94
N SER A 46 -5.97 6.23 -9.50
CA SER A 46 -6.36 4.99 -8.85
C SER A 46 -6.11 3.85 -9.83
N THR A 47 -4.83 3.60 -10.09
CA THR A 47 -4.32 2.56 -11.00
C THR A 47 -3.55 1.47 -10.27
N ALA A 48 -3.25 1.65 -8.98
CA ALA A 48 -2.61 0.64 -8.14
C ALA A 48 -3.44 -0.66 -8.07
N PRO A 49 -2.82 -1.84 -8.26
CA PRO A 49 -3.41 -3.13 -7.91
C PRO A 49 -3.84 -3.16 -6.45
N ILE A 50 -5.11 -3.46 -6.21
CA ILE A 50 -5.73 -3.50 -4.89
C ILE A 50 -6.56 -4.78 -4.76
N VAL A 51 -6.45 -5.44 -3.61
CA VAL A 51 -7.36 -6.51 -3.20
C VAL A 51 -8.03 -6.06 -1.90
N PHE A 52 -9.35 -5.89 -1.92
CA PHE A 52 -10.09 -5.34 -0.79
C PHE A 52 -11.39 -6.10 -0.50
N THR A 53 -11.84 -6.06 0.75
CA THR A 53 -13.17 -6.52 1.15
C THR A 53 -14.03 -5.35 1.62
N SER A 54 -15.36 -5.49 1.48
CA SER A 54 -16.34 -4.50 1.94
C SER A 54 -16.92 -4.96 3.27
N LEU A 55 -16.74 -4.16 4.32
CA LEU A 55 -17.11 -4.56 5.67
C LEU A 55 -18.63 -4.47 5.87
N ARG A 56 -19.16 -5.46 6.59
CA ARG A 56 -20.57 -5.48 7.04
C ARG A 56 -20.74 -4.99 8.46
N HIS A 57 -19.63 -4.87 9.19
CA HIS A 57 -19.53 -4.49 10.58
C HIS A 57 -18.55 -3.32 10.72
N PRO A 58 -18.62 -2.56 11.83
CA PRO A 58 -17.67 -1.50 12.11
C PRO A 58 -16.23 -2.03 12.07
N PHE A 59 -15.37 -1.39 11.26
CA PHE A 59 -13.94 -1.68 11.27
C PHE A 59 -13.35 -1.49 12.66
N VAL A 60 -12.55 -2.45 13.10
CA VAL A 60 -11.80 -2.43 14.35
C VAL A 60 -10.30 -2.36 14.06
N VAL A 61 -9.78 -3.34 13.31
CA VAL A 61 -8.34 -3.44 13.06
C VAL A 61 -8.06 -4.23 11.78
N ALA A 62 -7.00 -3.85 11.06
CA ALA A 62 -6.40 -4.67 10.02
C ALA A 62 -4.89 -4.72 10.21
N GLU A 63 -4.31 -5.90 10.02
CA GLU A 63 -2.87 -6.14 10.12
C GLU A 63 -2.39 -6.96 8.94
N VAL A 64 -1.15 -6.72 8.49
CA VAL A 64 -0.48 -7.56 7.50
C VAL A 64 1.03 -7.37 7.61
N THR A 65 1.79 -8.42 7.30
CA THR A 65 3.23 -8.31 7.04
C THR A 65 3.44 -8.15 5.55
N VAL A 66 4.13 -7.09 5.14
CA VAL A 66 4.51 -6.88 3.74
C VAL A 66 6.00 -7.08 3.54
N SER A 67 6.38 -7.69 2.42
CA SER A 67 7.76 -7.78 1.95
C SER A 67 7.84 -7.60 0.43
N ALA A 68 8.93 -6.98 -0.02
CA ALA A 68 9.26 -6.89 -1.44
C ALA A 68 10.75 -6.54 -1.62
N ASP A 69 11.23 -6.73 -2.84
CA ASP A 69 12.48 -6.13 -3.30
C ASP A 69 12.20 -4.68 -3.74
N TRP A 70 12.35 -3.74 -2.81
CA TRP A 70 12.11 -2.31 -3.02
C TRP A 70 13.28 -1.69 -3.80
N GLU A 71 13.16 -1.61 -5.12
CA GLU A 71 14.28 -1.23 -6.00
C GLU A 71 14.11 0.14 -6.65
N MET A 72 12.87 0.54 -6.97
CA MET A 72 12.60 1.76 -7.72
C MET A 72 12.05 2.86 -6.82
N GLU A 73 12.43 4.10 -7.11
CA GLU A 73 11.87 5.27 -6.43
C GLU A 73 10.33 5.20 -6.47
N TRP A 74 9.70 5.40 -5.32
CA TRP A 74 8.27 5.31 -5.07
C TRP A 74 7.64 3.91 -5.17
N ASP A 75 8.43 2.82 -5.23
CA ASP A 75 7.89 1.47 -5.02
C ASP A 75 7.16 1.39 -3.66
N GLN A 76 5.94 0.86 -3.64
CA GLN A 76 5.04 0.90 -2.49
C GLN A 76 4.26 -0.41 -2.31
N GLY A 77 3.97 -0.75 -1.05
CA GLY A 77 3.05 -1.83 -0.72
C GLY A 77 2.63 -1.81 0.74
N GLY A 78 1.39 -2.21 1.02
CA GLY A 78 0.82 -2.08 2.36
C GLY A 78 -0.67 -2.31 2.45
N LEU A 79 -1.26 -1.80 3.52
CA LEU A 79 -2.71 -1.74 3.73
C LEU A 79 -3.30 -0.49 3.07
N VAL A 80 -4.55 -0.63 2.63
CA VAL A 80 -5.38 0.48 2.17
C VAL A 80 -6.78 0.36 2.79
N ILE A 81 -7.33 1.49 3.23
CA ILE A 81 -8.68 1.61 3.75
C ILE A 81 -9.41 2.78 3.09
N PHE A 82 -10.64 2.53 2.66
CA PHE A 82 -11.54 3.48 2.03
C PHE A 82 -12.77 3.69 2.92
N ALA A 83 -13.26 4.91 2.96
CA ALA A 83 -14.46 5.32 3.67
C ALA A 83 -15.37 6.12 2.71
N GLY A 84 -16.53 5.54 2.39
CA GLY A 84 -17.47 6.05 1.40
C GLY A 84 -17.77 5.01 0.33
N ALA A 85 -17.87 5.44 -0.93
CA ALA A 85 -18.09 4.52 -2.04
C ALA A 85 -16.89 3.57 -2.22
N ALA A 86 -17.18 2.34 -2.66
CA ALA A 86 -16.15 1.36 -3.02
C ALA A 86 -15.13 1.96 -4.00
N PRO A 87 -13.83 1.60 -3.87
CA PRO A 87 -12.81 2.09 -4.76
C PRO A 87 -13.07 1.65 -6.20
N GLN A 88 -12.72 2.51 -7.15
CA GLN A 88 -12.85 2.26 -8.58
C GLN A 88 -11.56 2.67 -9.28
N SER A 89 -11.36 2.13 -10.49
CA SER A 89 -10.20 2.46 -11.33
C SER A 89 -10.39 3.85 -11.95
N PHE A 90 -9.39 4.71 -11.83
CA PHE A 90 -9.40 6.04 -12.44
C PHE A 90 -7.99 6.48 -12.84
N SER A 91 -7.87 7.10 -14.01
CA SER A 91 -6.67 7.86 -14.41
C SER A 91 -7.13 9.15 -15.08
N SER A 92 -7.17 10.25 -14.31
CA SER A 92 -7.53 11.57 -14.86
C SER A 92 -6.32 12.50 -14.80
N GLU A 93 -5.50 12.49 -15.84
CA GLU A 93 -4.50 13.54 -16.12
C GLU A 93 -5.10 14.70 -16.94
N VAL A 94 -6.39 14.96 -16.81
CA VAL A 94 -7.07 15.92 -17.69
C VAL A 94 -7.02 17.33 -17.06
N ASP A 95 -6.11 18.17 -17.58
CA ASP A 95 -6.15 19.64 -17.47
C ASP A 95 -7.36 20.19 -18.26
N GLY A 96 -8.57 19.88 -17.81
CA GLY A 96 -9.83 20.32 -18.43
C GLY A 96 -10.80 20.93 -17.40
N PRO A 97 -11.67 21.87 -17.80
CA PRO A 97 -12.59 22.50 -16.87
C PRO A 97 -13.56 21.45 -16.30
N PRO A 98 -13.89 21.50 -15.00
CA PRO A 98 -14.68 20.45 -14.36
C PRO A 98 -16.08 20.45 -14.95
N PHE A 99 -16.42 19.38 -15.67
CA PHE A 99 -17.82 19.07 -15.98
C PHE A 99 -18.50 18.78 -14.65
N ARG A 100 -19.44 19.65 -14.28
CA ARG A 100 -20.20 19.58 -13.02
C ARG A 100 -21.10 18.35 -13.02
N THR A 101 -20.57 17.20 -12.64
CA THR A 101 -21.36 16.10 -12.11
C THR A 101 -21.47 16.32 -10.59
N ALA A 102 -22.66 16.02 -10.04
CA ALA A 102 -23.07 16.31 -8.66
C ALA A 102 -22.00 15.94 -7.60
N PRO A 103 -21.97 16.60 -6.42
CA PRO A 103 -20.98 16.30 -5.39
C PRO A 103 -21.22 14.89 -4.85
N ARG A 104 -20.59 13.87 -5.44
CA ARG A 104 -20.27 12.67 -4.68
C ARG A 104 -19.28 13.16 -3.63
N SER A 105 -19.65 13.10 -2.35
CA SER A 105 -18.65 13.24 -1.30
C SER A 105 -17.50 12.30 -1.66
N PRO A 106 -16.30 12.82 -1.95
CA PRO A 106 -15.24 11.98 -2.47
C PRO A 106 -14.86 10.97 -1.39
N CYS A 107 -14.65 9.73 -1.82
CA CYS A 107 -14.24 8.66 -0.92
C CYS A 107 -12.95 9.10 -0.22
N LYS A 108 -12.95 9.06 1.11
CA LYS A 108 -11.74 9.26 1.92
C LYS A 108 -10.97 7.96 1.87
N TRP A 109 -9.65 8.03 1.76
CA TRP A 109 -8.83 6.83 1.84
C TRP A 109 -7.52 7.08 2.57
N VAL A 110 -6.99 6.01 3.14
CA VAL A 110 -5.66 5.99 3.72
C VAL A 110 -4.95 4.76 3.17
N LYS A 111 -3.73 4.95 2.67
CA LYS A 111 -2.78 3.86 2.42
C LYS A 111 -1.63 3.97 3.40
N ALA A 112 -1.11 2.84 3.87
CA ALA A 112 0.03 2.79 4.75
C ALA A 112 0.81 1.50 4.57
N GLY A 113 2.13 1.58 4.62
CA GLY A 113 3.00 0.42 4.39
C GLY A 113 4.44 0.82 4.24
N MET A 114 5.13 0.14 3.33
CA MET A 114 6.52 0.44 2.95
C MET A 114 6.54 1.27 1.68
N GLU A 115 7.48 2.21 1.61
CA GLU A 115 7.74 3.03 0.43
C GLU A 115 9.24 3.28 0.27
N PHE A 116 9.77 2.98 -0.91
CA PHE A 116 11.13 3.38 -1.26
C PHE A 116 11.11 4.83 -1.71
N SER A 117 11.78 5.72 -0.98
CA SER A 117 11.93 7.10 -1.42
C SER A 117 13.24 7.70 -0.94
N SER A 118 13.84 8.53 -1.80
CA SER A 118 15.09 9.22 -1.54
C SER A 118 16.23 8.25 -1.19
N GLY A 119 16.26 7.11 -1.88
CA GLY A 119 17.30 6.08 -1.72
C GLY A 119 17.19 5.24 -0.44
N THR A 120 16.06 5.30 0.28
CA THR A 120 15.84 4.48 1.48
C THR A 120 14.41 3.96 1.57
N VAL A 121 14.23 2.87 2.30
CA VAL A 121 12.92 2.31 2.60
C VAL A 121 12.35 3.01 3.83
N ASN A 122 11.10 3.44 3.74
CA ASN A 122 10.38 4.16 4.78
C ASN A 122 9.10 3.42 5.16
N ALA A 123 8.67 3.58 6.40
CA ALA A 123 7.25 3.38 6.73
C ALA A 123 6.50 4.63 6.25
N SER A 124 5.50 4.46 5.40
CA SER A 124 4.77 5.56 4.77
C SER A 124 3.29 5.53 5.10
N SER A 125 2.67 6.70 5.04
CA SER A 125 1.22 6.82 5.05
C SER A 125 0.78 8.00 4.21
N VAL A 126 -0.27 7.80 3.42
CA VAL A 126 -0.97 8.84 2.69
C VAL A 126 -2.43 8.83 3.13
N SER A 127 -2.97 10.00 3.49
CA SER A 127 -4.39 10.19 3.76
C SER A 127 -4.97 11.16 2.75
N ALA A 128 -6.03 10.74 2.06
CA ALA A 128 -6.70 11.57 1.07
C ALA A 128 -8.13 11.90 1.48
N THR A 129 -8.47 13.17 1.33
CA THR A 129 -9.81 13.71 1.51
C THR A 129 -10.28 14.37 0.21
N ALA A 130 -11.38 15.13 0.23
CA ALA A 130 -11.83 15.90 -0.91
C ALA A 130 -10.78 16.89 -1.42
N ASP A 131 -9.97 17.41 -0.51
CA ASP A 131 -9.09 18.54 -0.77
C ASP A 131 -7.69 18.13 -1.27
N GLY A 132 -7.39 16.82 -1.29
CA GLY A 132 -6.09 16.29 -1.71
C GLY A 132 -5.56 15.18 -0.81
N ALA A 133 -4.38 14.68 -1.17
CA ALA A 133 -3.60 13.70 -0.40
C ALA A 133 -2.53 14.40 0.47
N ASP A 134 -2.43 13.96 1.72
CA ASP A 134 -1.41 14.36 2.70
C ASP A 134 -0.53 13.14 3.02
N TRP A 135 0.77 13.28 2.76
CA TRP A 135 1.76 12.20 2.76
C TRP A 135 2.83 12.41 3.82
N CYS A 136 3.18 11.34 4.53
CA CYS A 136 4.28 11.32 5.49
C CYS A 136 5.15 10.07 5.32
N LEU A 137 6.42 10.22 5.66
CA LEU A 137 7.43 9.17 5.71
C LEU A 137 8.08 9.12 7.09
N SER A 138 8.36 7.91 7.58
CA SER A 138 9.22 7.66 8.72
C SER A 138 10.36 6.72 8.29
N PRO A 139 11.62 7.17 8.32
CA PRO A 139 12.76 6.35 7.91
C PRO A 139 12.85 5.03 8.69
N LEU A 140 13.08 3.92 7.97
CA LEU A 140 13.40 2.64 8.59
C LEU A 140 14.92 2.49 8.63
N ALA A 141 15.50 2.72 9.80
CA ALA A 141 16.96 2.64 9.98
C ALA A 141 17.48 1.24 9.61
N GLN A 142 18.52 1.19 8.76
CA GLN A 142 19.29 -0.03 8.53
C GLN A 142 19.81 -0.58 9.86
N SER A 143 19.68 -1.89 10.07
CA SER A 143 20.33 -2.53 11.20
C SER A 143 21.84 -2.45 10.99
N ALA A 144 22.52 -1.63 11.81
CA ALA A 144 23.97 -1.47 11.80
C ALA A 144 24.72 -2.79 12.05
N GLN A 145 24.04 -3.82 12.55
CA GLN A 145 24.62 -5.12 12.92
C GLN A 145 24.66 -6.12 11.76
N THR A 146 23.71 -6.05 10.82
CA THR A 146 23.63 -7.01 9.71
C THR A 146 24.04 -6.39 8.37
N GLY A 147 24.03 -5.06 8.24
CA GLY A 147 24.27 -4.38 6.96
C GLY A 147 23.20 -4.65 5.89
N LEU A 148 22.16 -5.42 6.22
CA LEU A 148 21.05 -5.75 5.35
C LEU A 148 19.92 -4.73 5.54
N GLY A 149 19.36 -4.26 4.42
CA GLY A 149 18.20 -3.36 4.43
C GLY A 149 16.94 -4.03 4.99
N ILE A 150 16.06 -3.22 5.59
CA ILE A 150 14.74 -3.67 6.01
C ILE A 150 13.87 -3.82 4.75
N HIS A 151 13.52 -5.05 4.42
CA HIS A 151 12.68 -5.41 3.27
C HIS A 151 11.26 -5.82 3.67
N SER A 152 10.99 -5.96 4.98
CA SER A 152 9.69 -6.35 5.52
C SER A 152 9.23 -5.45 6.66
N LEU A 153 7.91 -5.24 6.74
CA LEU A 153 7.25 -4.44 7.76
C LEU A 153 5.89 -5.06 8.10
N ARG A 154 5.59 -5.23 9.39
CA ARG A 154 4.22 -5.49 9.83
C ARG A 154 3.52 -4.15 10.02
N ILE A 155 2.42 -3.93 9.33
CA ILE A 155 1.63 -2.69 9.37
C ILE A 155 0.27 -2.97 10.01
N LYS A 156 -0.24 -2.03 10.80
CA LYS A 156 -1.56 -2.11 11.44
C LYS A 156 -2.34 -0.83 11.30
N LEU A 157 -3.59 -0.97 10.93
CA LEU A 157 -4.62 0.05 10.93
C LEU A 157 -5.59 -0.25 12.07
N GLU A 158 -5.86 0.70 12.95
CA GLU A 158 -6.71 0.51 14.13
C GLU A 158 -7.70 1.67 14.27
N ARG A 159 -8.98 1.37 14.47
CA ARG A 159 -9.99 2.39 14.75
C ARG A 159 -9.99 2.74 16.23
N VAL A 160 -9.82 4.04 16.53
CA VAL A 160 -9.96 4.59 17.88
C VAL A 160 -10.98 5.71 17.85
N GLY A 161 -12.23 5.38 18.22
CA GLY A 161 -13.37 6.30 18.09
C GLY A 161 -13.64 6.65 16.62
N TYR A 162 -13.43 7.92 16.27
CA TYR A 162 -13.51 8.41 14.88
C TYR A 162 -12.15 8.55 14.19
N ALA A 163 -11.05 8.28 14.90
CA ALA A 163 -9.71 8.34 14.34
C ALA A 163 -9.27 6.98 13.78
N LEU A 164 -8.38 7.02 12.79
CA LEU A 164 -7.63 5.87 12.31
C LEU A 164 -6.18 6.01 12.79
N TRP A 165 -5.73 5.05 13.58
CA TRP A 165 -4.36 4.96 14.06
C TRP A 165 -3.57 3.99 13.18
N ILE A 166 -2.35 4.39 12.84
CA ILE A 166 -1.46 3.63 11.97
C ILE A 166 -0.21 3.29 12.77
N TRP A 167 0.09 2.00 12.83
CA TRP A 167 1.21 1.44 13.57
C TRP A 167 2.06 0.58 12.66
N TYR A 168 3.34 0.44 12.99
CA TYR A 168 4.22 -0.51 12.31
C TYR A 168 5.15 -1.21 13.29
N GLN A 169 5.63 -2.38 12.89
CA GLN A 169 6.65 -3.16 13.58
C GLN A 169 7.62 -3.71 12.54
N VAL A 170 8.92 -3.65 12.85
CA VAL A 170 9.96 -4.31 12.04
C VAL A 170 10.13 -5.74 12.57
N PRO A 171 9.76 -6.80 11.83
CA PRO A 171 9.78 -8.18 12.36
C PRO A 171 11.16 -8.63 12.87
N SER A 172 12.24 -8.18 12.23
CA SER A 172 13.63 -8.55 12.56
C SER A 172 14.25 -7.74 13.71
N ALA A 173 13.56 -6.75 14.27
CA ALA A 173 14.07 -5.96 15.40
C ALA A 173 13.90 -6.65 16.77
N SER A 174 13.22 -7.80 16.82
CA SER A 174 12.88 -8.52 18.05
C SER A 174 13.82 -9.62 18.57
N PRO A 175 15.00 -9.97 17.98
CA PRO A 175 15.86 -11.01 18.58
C PRO A 175 16.72 -10.51 19.75
N PHE A 176 16.77 -9.19 20.03
CA PHE A 176 17.63 -8.58 21.05
C PHE A 176 16.87 -7.88 22.19
N ALA A 177 15.66 -8.32 22.52
CA ALA A 177 14.94 -7.80 23.69
C ALA A 177 15.66 -8.23 24.99
N LEU A 178 16.71 -7.50 25.37
CA LEU A 178 17.56 -7.76 26.53
C LEU A 178 16.98 -7.23 27.85
N SER A 179 15.77 -6.65 27.82
CA SER A 179 15.09 -6.15 29.01
C SER A 179 13.59 -6.50 28.97
N PRO A 180 12.93 -6.71 30.12
CA PRO A 180 11.49 -6.97 30.18
C PRO A 180 10.62 -5.89 29.51
N GLY A 181 11.09 -4.64 29.47
CA GLY A 181 10.42 -3.54 28.78
C GLY A 181 10.57 -3.55 27.25
N ALA A 182 11.57 -4.27 26.71
CA ALA A 182 11.77 -4.46 25.27
C ALA A 182 10.86 -5.56 24.68
N VAL A 183 10.19 -6.32 25.55
CA VAL A 183 9.09 -7.26 25.22
C VAL A 183 7.73 -6.52 25.24
N GLY A 184 7.71 -5.25 25.66
CA GLY A 184 6.54 -4.37 25.59
C GLY A 184 6.27 -3.89 24.17
N ASN A 185 4.99 -3.91 23.78
CA ASN A 185 4.40 -3.52 22.48
C ASN A 185 5.43 -3.02 21.43
N THR A 186 5.95 -3.94 20.62
CA THR A 186 6.92 -3.71 19.54
C THR A 186 6.40 -2.78 18.42
N TRP A 187 5.13 -2.41 18.49
CA TRP A 187 4.45 -1.48 17.61
C TRP A 187 4.86 -0.03 17.86
N LYS A 188 5.33 0.64 16.80
CA LYS A 188 5.59 2.08 16.76
C LYS A 188 4.42 2.79 16.10
N LYS A 189 3.95 3.89 16.67
CA LYS A 189 2.88 4.72 16.07
C LYS A 189 3.48 5.50 14.91
N LEU A 190 2.95 5.33 13.70
CA LEU A 190 3.33 6.12 12.52
C LEU A 190 2.51 7.40 12.44
N ARG A 191 1.19 7.29 12.54
CA ARG A 191 0.28 8.40 12.28
C ARG A 191 -1.04 8.21 13.00
N GLU A 192 -1.67 9.33 13.33
CA GLU A 192 -3.07 9.42 13.70
C GLU A 192 -3.80 10.27 12.67
N VAL A 193 -4.77 9.68 11.97
CA VAL A 193 -5.65 10.39 11.04
C VAL A 193 -6.95 10.68 11.78
N THR A 194 -7.07 11.91 12.26
CA THR A 194 -8.26 12.33 13.01
C THR A 194 -9.48 12.36 12.11
N TRP A 195 -10.64 11.99 12.66
CA TRP A 195 -11.96 12.07 12.00
C TRP A 195 -12.14 11.22 10.73
N PHE A 196 -11.25 10.25 10.48
CA PHE A 196 -11.34 9.38 9.31
C PHE A 196 -12.72 8.68 9.21
N PHE A 197 -13.27 8.21 10.33
CA PHE A 197 -14.57 7.54 10.37
C PHE A 197 -15.76 8.50 10.66
N TYR A 198 -15.51 9.79 10.85
CA TYR A 198 -16.60 10.74 11.09
C TYR A 198 -17.49 10.89 9.85
N GLY A 199 -18.81 10.77 10.05
CA GLY A 199 -19.80 10.84 8.98
C GLY A 199 -19.82 9.63 8.04
N VAL A 200 -19.19 8.52 8.43
CA VAL A 200 -19.11 7.29 7.63
C VAL A 200 -19.97 6.22 8.30
N GLU A 201 -20.93 5.68 7.56
CA GLU A 201 -21.66 4.48 7.98
C GLU A 201 -20.76 3.25 7.79
N ASP A 202 -20.75 2.31 8.74
CA ASP A 202 -19.80 1.18 8.76
C ASP A 202 -19.86 0.28 7.52
N LYS A 203 -20.99 0.26 6.81
CA LYS A 203 -21.19 -0.46 5.53
C LYS A 203 -20.47 0.17 4.33
N PHE A 204 -19.85 1.33 4.52
CA PHE A 204 -19.11 2.08 3.53
C PHE A 204 -17.61 2.09 3.84
N VAL A 205 -17.14 1.09 4.60
CA VAL A 205 -15.71 0.88 4.83
C VAL A 205 -15.23 -0.31 3.99
N HIS A 206 -14.16 -0.08 3.25
CA HIS A 206 -13.50 -1.09 2.44
C HIS A 206 -12.05 -1.14 2.86
N VAL A 207 -11.51 -2.33 3.16
CA VAL A 207 -10.13 -2.48 3.64
C VAL A 207 -9.47 -3.65 2.95
N GLY A 208 -8.18 -3.53 2.72
CA GLY A 208 -7.42 -4.50 1.97
C GLY A 208 -5.96 -4.12 1.86
N VAL A 209 -5.33 -4.64 0.82
CA VAL A 209 -3.92 -4.44 0.52
C VAL A 209 -3.73 -3.83 -0.87
N TYR A 210 -2.59 -3.19 -1.07
CA TYR A 210 -2.21 -2.61 -2.36
C TYR A 210 -0.72 -2.80 -2.64
N ALA A 211 -0.38 -2.78 -3.92
CA ALA A 211 0.99 -2.66 -4.42
C ALA A 211 1.04 -1.55 -5.47
N SER A 212 2.17 -0.86 -5.59
CA SER A 212 2.33 0.24 -6.55
C SER A 212 3.77 0.40 -7.01
N ARG A 213 3.94 0.67 -8.30
CA ARG A 213 5.19 1.13 -8.92
C ARG A 213 4.87 2.36 -9.78
N PRO A 214 4.91 3.57 -9.19
CA PRO A 214 4.60 4.81 -9.90
C PRO A 214 5.64 5.15 -10.96
N MET A 215 6.92 4.82 -10.72
CA MET A 215 7.98 5.06 -11.70
C MET A 215 7.73 4.27 -12.98
N GLY A 216 7.68 5.01 -14.10
CA GLY A 216 7.36 4.47 -15.43
C GLY A 216 8.49 3.75 -16.15
N MET A 217 9.64 3.52 -15.48
CA MET A 217 10.81 2.89 -16.08
C MET A 217 10.77 1.39 -15.86
N SER A 218 10.84 0.63 -16.96
CA SER A 218 11.10 -0.81 -16.92
C SER A 218 12.51 -1.10 -16.40
N ARG A 219 12.71 -2.23 -15.70
CA ARG A 219 13.98 -2.61 -15.06
C ARG A 219 15.20 -2.62 -16.02
N GLY A 220 14.99 -2.73 -17.34
CA GLY A 220 16.03 -2.68 -18.38
C GLY A 220 16.09 -1.38 -19.20
N GLY A 221 15.42 -0.31 -18.76
CA GLY A 221 15.34 0.98 -19.45
C GLY A 221 16.29 2.05 -18.89
N THR A 222 17.20 1.71 -17.98
CA THR A 222 18.06 2.70 -17.34
C THR A 222 19.17 3.16 -18.29
N MET A 223 19.57 4.44 -18.21
CA MET A 223 20.77 4.93 -18.92
C MET A 223 22.04 4.17 -18.50
N TRP A 224 22.05 3.60 -17.29
CA TRP A 224 23.14 2.79 -16.78
C TRP A 224 23.29 1.48 -17.56
N ASP A 225 22.20 0.76 -17.82
CA ASP A 225 22.20 -0.47 -18.65
C ASP A 225 22.59 -0.18 -20.10
N ALA A 226 22.10 0.94 -20.65
CA ALA A 226 22.48 1.41 -21.98
C ALA A 226 23.97 1.77 -22.10
N MET A 227 24.57 2.30 -21.02
CA MET A 227 26.00 2.66 -20.98
C MET A 227 26.93 1.48 -20.67
N HIS A 228 26.47 0.47 -19.92
CA HIS A 228 27.31 -0.63 -19.46
C HIS A 228 27.12 -1.94 -20.24
N GLY A 229 26.31 -1.95 -21.31
CA GLY A 229 26.28 -3.03 -22.29
C GLY A 229 25.90 -4.40 -21.74
N MET A 230 25.23 -4.46 -20.58
CA MET A 230 24.62 -5.69 -20.10
C MET A 230 23.31 -5.93 -20.87
N THR A 231 23.44 -6.42 -22.10
CA THR A 231 22.34 -7.13 -22.78
C THR A 231 22.06 -8.42 -22.01
N LEU A 232 21.17 -8.35 -21.03
CA LEU A 232 20.49 -9.53 -20.51
C LEU A 232 19.66 -10.12 -21.65
N ASP A 233 19.87 -11.41 -21.89
CA ASP A 233 19.35 -12.18 -23.02
C ASP A 233 17.85 -11.92 -23.27
N THR A 234 17.53 -11.35 -24.44
CA THR A 234 16.20 -11.02 -24.94
C THR A 234 15.32 -12.25 -25.26
N SER A 235 15.65 -13.42 -24.72
CA SER A 235 14.94 -14.68 -24.94
C SER A 235 13.78 -14.93 -23.95
N LEU A 236 13.62 -14.08 -22.93
CA LEU A 236 12.48 -14.17 -22.00
C LEU A 236 11.30 -13.31 -22.50
N PRO A 237 10.06 -13.83 -22.46
CA PRO A 237 8.90 -13.12 -22.96
C PRO A 237 8.74 -11.78 -22.23
N THR A 238 8.63 -10.72 -23.01
CA THR A 238 8.59 -9.28 -22.62
C THR A 238 7.39 -8.87 -21.76
N GLY A 239 6.71 -9.81 -21.10
CA GLY A 239 5.56 -9.55 -20.22
C GLY A 239 5.66 -10.12 -18.81
N SER A 240 6.71 -10.88 -18.47
CA SER A 240 6.76 -11.61 -17.18
C SER A 240 7.68 -10.98 -16.12
N ALA A 241 8.74 -10.26 -16.53
CA ALA A 241 9.80 -9.84 -15.61
C ALA A 241 9.68 -8.40 -15.05
N ASP A 242 8.81 -7.55 -15.61
CA ASP A 242 8.84 -6.11 -15.31
C ASP A 242 7.73 -5.68 -14.36
N GLY A 243 8.04 -5.39 -13.09
CA GLY A 243 7.06 -4.98 -12.08
C GLY A 243 7.50 -5.30 -10.65
N LEU A 244 6.96 -4.56 -9.69
CA LEU A 244 7.15 -4.81 -8.26
C LEU A 244 6.27 -5.99 -7.85
N VAL A 245 6.84 -6.98 -7.18
CA VAL A 245 6.08 -8.08 -6.56
C VAL A 245 6.10 -7.84 -5.06
N VAL A 246 4.94 -7.61 -4.47
CA VAL A 246 4.77 -7.46 -3.03
C VAL A 246 4.12 -8.71 -2.48
N GLU A 247 4.74 -9.29 -1.46
CA GLU A 247 4.22 -10.41 -0.69
C GLU A 247 3.43 -9.88 0.52
N PHE A 248 2.32 -10.54 0.81
CA PHE A 248 1.45 -10.24 1.94
C PHE A 248 1.29 -11.51 2.76
N GLU A 249 1.64 -11.43 4.04
CA GLU A 249 1.55 -12.54 4.99
C GLU A 249 0.69 -12.14 6.20
N ASP A 250 0.00 -13.10 6.79
CA ASP A 250 -0.81 -12.93 8.00
C ASP A 250 -1.83 -11.77 7.90
N LEU A 251 -2.52 -11.63 6.75
CA LEU A 251 -3.57 -10.62 6.63
C LEU A 251 -4.71 -10.96 7.58
N GLU A 252 -5.01 -10.04 8.50
CA GLU A 252 -6.15 -10.12 9.40
C GLU A 252 -6.97 -8.83 9.32
N ILE A 253 -8.30 -8.96 9.34
CA ILE A 253 -9.26 -7.84 9.25
C ILE A 253 -10.43 -8.15 10.19
N PHE A 254 -10.74 -7.21 11.09
CA PHE A 254 -11.84 -7.30 12.06
C PHE A 254 -12.67 -6.02 12.09
#